data_AF-A7RKG2-F1
#
_entry.id   AF-A7RKG2-F1
#
_cell.length_a   1.000
_cell.length_b   1.000
_cell.length_c   1.000
_cell.angle_alpha   90.00
_cell.angle_beta   90.00
_cell.angle_gamma   90.00
#
_symmetry.space_group_name_H-M   'P 1'
#
loop_
_entity.id
_entity.type
_entity.pdbx_description
1 polymer ?
#
loop_
_entity_poly.entity_id
_entity_poly.type
_entity_poly.pdbx_seq_one_letter_code
_entity_poly.pdbx_strand_id
1 'polypeptide(L)'
;GYVGFDTVQEQIRRKSLKRGFEFNLMVVGASGLGKSTMVNTLFKGKLSRPTSTGKPTIIPKTVDVKSVSHVIEEKGVRLKLTITDTPGFGDQINNDKCWEPIMDYINSQYDKFLTEEVTIERKPRIPDSRVHCCLYFIAPTGHRLKPIDVEFMKRLDKCVNIVPVIAKADNMTLEEREAFRRRV
;
A
#
# COMPACT_ATOMS: atom_id res chain seq x y z
N GLY A 1 30.89 13.25 -22.60
CA GLY A 1 29.97 12.36 -23.33
C GLY A 1 29.05 13.21 -24.17
N TYR A 2 28.71 12.77 -25.38
CA TYR A 2 27.85 13.49 -26.34
C TYR A 2 26.52 13.93 -25.69
N VAL A 3 26.14 15.19 -25.90
CA VAL A 3 24.89 15.80 -25.40
C VAL A 3 24.16 16.34 -26.63
N GLY A 4 23.20 15.59 -27.13
CA GLY A 4 22.36 15.96 -28.29
C GLY A 4 20.87 15.79 -27.99
N PHE A 5 20.01 16.46 -28.76
CA PHE A 5 18.54 16.42 -28.61
C PHE A 5 17.96 15.00 -28.76
N ASP A 6 18.62 14.17 -29.55
CA ASP A 6 18.39 12.73 -29.71
C ASP A 6 18.58 11.92 -28.40
N THR A 7 19.42 12.42 -27.48
CA THR A 7 19.70 11.75 -26.20
C THR A 7 18.87 12.25 -25.02
N VAL A 8 17.95 13.21 -25.23
CA VAL A 8 17.17 13.84 -24.15
C VAL A 8 16.37 12.81 -23.34
N GLN A 9 15.76 11.82 -24.01
CA GLN A 9 15.04 10.76 -23.32
C GLN A 9 15.95 9.91 -22.42
N GLU A 10 17.13 9.55 -22.91
CA GLU A 10 18.10 8.77 -22.13
C GLU A 10 18.69 9.58 -20.97
N GLN A 11 18.88 10.89 -21.14
CA GLN A 11 19.29 11.79 -20.07
C GLN A 11 18.22 11.92 -18.98
N ILE A 12 16.94 12.09 -19.35
CA ILE A 12 15.81 12.13 -18.42
C ILE A 12 15.69 10.80 -17.67
N ARG A 13 15.83 9.69 -18.38
CA ARG A 13 15.81 8.33 -17.81
C ARG A 13 16.95 8.15 -16.80
N ARG A 14 18.21 8.44 -17.16
CA ARG A 14 19.36 8.34 -16.25
C ARG A 14 19.23 9.24 -15.02
N LYS A 15 18.72 10.46 -15.18
CA LYS A 15 18.47 11.39 -14.07
C LYS A 15 17.39 10.84 -13.12
N SER A 16 16.33 10.25 -13.65
CA SER A 16 15.26 9.62 -12.88
C SER A 16 15.75 8.37 -12.14
N LEU A 17 16.55 7.51 -12.79
CA LEU A 17 17.13 6.31 -12.19
C LEU A 17 18.10 6.65 -11.04
N LYS A 18 18.94 7.69 -11.22
CA LYS A 18 19.84 8.19 -10.15
C LYS A 18 19.08 8.78 -8.97
N ARG A 19 17.95 9.45 -9.24
CA ARG A 19 17.09 10.06 -8.20
C ARG A 19 16.35 9.01 -7.38
N GLY A 20 16.00 7.88 -8.01
CA GLY A 20 15.16 6.86 -7.44
C GLY A 20 13.68 7.24 -7.42
N PHE A 21 12.86 6.30 -6.99
CA PHE A 21 11.40 6.39 -6.96
C PHE A 21 10.90 6.30 -5.52
N GLU A 22 9.79 6.98 -5.23
CA GLU A 22 9.07 6.86 -3.96
C GLU A 22 7.74 6.19 -4.27
N PHE A 23 7.37 5.18 -3.50
CA PHE A 23 6.11 4.49 -3.68
C PHE A 23 5.45 4.18 -2.34
N ASN A 24 4.27 4.74 -2.13
CA ASN A 24 3.51 4.62 -0.89
C ASN A 24 2.31 3.70 -1.11
N LEU A 25 2.32 2.56 -0.44
CA LEU A 25 1.22 1.60 -0.39
C LEU A 25 0.46 1.73 0.91
N MET A 26 -0.85 1.63 0.87
CA MET A 26 -1.68 1.47 2.07
C MET A 26 -2.32 0.10 2.06
N VAL A 27 -2.40 -0.55 3.22
CA VAL A 27 -3.03 -1.86 3.35
C VAL A 27 -4.30 -1.70 4.17
N VAL A 28 -5.45 -2.06 3.60
CA VAL A 28 -6.78 -1.87 4.19
C VAL A 28 -7.54 -3.20 4.14
N GLY A 29 -8.40 -3.46 5.13
CA GLY A 29 -9.24 -4.65 5.17
C GLY A 29 -9.62 -5.04 6.59
N ALA A 30 -10.49 -6.03 6.72
CA ALA A 30 -10.95 -6.49 8.03
C ALA A 30 -9.80 -6.97 8.93
N SER A 31 -10.04 -6.98 10.24
CA SER A 31 -9.11 -7.56 11.21
C SER A 31 -8.85 -9.03 10.93
N GLY A 32 -7.65 -9.52 11.26
CA GLY A 32 -7.31 -10.95 11.10
C GLY A 32 -7.07 -11.44 9.66
N LEU A 33 -7.10 -10.56 8.66
CA LEU A 33 -6.84 -10.92 7.24
C LEU A 33 -5.35 -11.02 6.87
N GLY A 34 -4.42 -10.80 7.81
CA GLY A 34 -2.98 -10.94 7.56
C GLY A 34 -2.32 -9.72 6.92
N LYS A 35 -2.91 -8.53 7.02
CA LYS A 35 -2.37 -7.25 6.53
C LYS A 35 -0.92 -7.02 6.99
N SER A 36 -0.69 -6.94 8.30
CA SER A 36 0.63 -6.73 8.90
C SER A 36 1.62 -7.87 8.59
N THR A 37 1.13 -9.10 8.44
CA THR A 37 1.93 -10.25 7.99
C THR A 37 2.42 -10.06 6.55
N MET A 38 1.58 -9.56 5.65
CA MET A 38 1.98 -9.23 4.29
C MET A 38 3.02 -8.10 4.29
N VAL A 39 2.83 -7.04 5.09
CA VAL A 39 3.81 -5.94 5.22
C VAL A 39 5.19 -6.50 5.59
N ASN A 40 5.25 -7.33 6.63
CA ASN A 40 6.50 -7.96 7.07
C ASN A 40 7.09 -8.89 6.00
N THR A 41 6.26 -9.65 5.29
CA THR A 41 6.71 -10.57 4.23
C THR A 41 7.28 -9.82 3.04
N LEU A 42 6.65 -8.71 2.62
CA LEU A 42 7.11 -7.92 1.49
C LEU A 42 8.48 -7.28 1.76
N PHE A 43 8.72 -6.80 2.97
CA PHE A 43 10.02 -6.25 3.35
C PHE A 43 11.10 -7.33 3.56
N LYS A 44 10.77 -8.45 4.20
CA LYS A 44 11.71 -9.58 4.37
C LYS A 44 12.06 -10.29 3.05
N GLY A 45 11.15 -10.29 2.08
CA GLY A 45 11.36 -10.94 0.78
C GLY A 45 12.27 -10.13 -0.16
N LYS A 46 12.34 -8.81 0.00
CA LYS A 46 13.12 -7.91 -0.87
C LYS A 46 14.46 -7.46 -0.29
N LEU A 47 14.62 -7.50 1.03
CA LEU A 47 15.90 -7.26 1.70
C LEU A 47 16.62 -8.61 1.82
N SER A 48 17.77 -8.76 1.14
CA SER A 48 18.65 -9.92 1.26
C SER A 48 18.68 -10.42 2.71
N ARG A 49 18.18 -11.65 2.94
CA ARG A 49 18.01 -12.27 4.26
C ARG A 49 19.25 -12.06 5.14
N PRO A 50 19.18 -11.27 6.22
CA PRO A 50 19.97 -11.62 7.39
C PRO A 50 19.23 -12.78 8.05
N THR A 51 19.97 -13.84 8.33
CA THR A 51 19.57 -15.00 9.13
C THR A 51 18.94 -14.57 10.46
N SER A 52 17.61 -14.38 10.50
CA SER A 52 16.88 -14.19 11.76
C SER A 52 16.12 -15.47 12.10
N THR A 53 16.80 -16.29 12.88
CA THR A 53 16.31 -17.31 13.81
C THR A 53 14.78 -17.34 14.05
N GLY A 54 14.12 -18.34 13.45
CA GLY A 54 13.21 -19.32 14.06
C GLY A 54 12.13 -18.96 15.08
N LYS A 55 11.89 -17.69 15.48
CA LYS A 55 10.80 -17.34 16.39
C LYS A 55 9.64 -16.71 15.62
N PRO A 56 8.41 -17.25 15.74
CA PRO A 56 7.23 -16.55 15.26
C PRO A 56 7.13 -15.24 16.05
N THR A 57 7.38 -14.12 15.37
CA THR A 57 7.14 -12.80 15.93
C THR A 57 5.63 -12.65 16.01
N ILE A 58 5.07 -12.66 17.22
CA ILE A 58 3.65 -12.39 17.44
C ILE A 58 3.43 -10.94 17.03
N ILE A 59 2.73 -10.75 15.90
CA ILE A 59 2.39 -9.41 15.42
C ILE A 59 1.13 -8.99 16.19
N PRO A 60 1.20 -7.94 17.04
CA PRO A 60 0.03 -7.47 17.77
C PRO A 60 -1.01 -6.89 16.81
N LYS A 61 -2.29 -6.85 17.24
CA LYS A 61 -3.34 -6.18 16.47
C LYS A 61 -2.94 -4.71 16.24
N THR A 62 -3.05 -4.25 15.00
CA THR A 62 -2.82 -2.85 14.63
C THR A 62 -3.98 -2.00 15.13
N VAL A 63 -3.71 -1.10 16.09
CA VAL A 63 -4.69 -0.18 16.69
C VAL A 63 -4.70 1.18 15.99
N ASP A 64 -3.53 1.60 15.48
CA ASP A 64 -3.33 2.91 14.84
C ASP A 64 -2.72 2.75 13.45
N VAL A 65 -2.92 3.76 12.60
CA VAL A 65 -2.30 3.85 11.28
C VAL A 65 -0.78 4.03 11.44
N LYS A 66 0.00 3.05 10.98
CA LYS A 66 1.47 3.04 11.13
C LYS A 66 2.13 2.88 9.77
N SER A 67 3.10 3.75 9.46
CA SER A 67 3.83 3.71 8.20
C SER A 67 5.24 3.18 8.41
N VAL A 68 5.63 2.19 7.62
CA VAL A 68 6.98 1.59 7.61
C VAL A 68 7.62 1.90 6.26
N SER A 69 8.82 2.47 6.26
CA SER A 69 9.53 2.82 5.02
C SER A 69 10.83 2.06 4.90
N HIS A 70 11.06 1.45 3.74
CA HIS A 70 12.34 0.82 3.40
C HIS A 70 12.81 1.26 2.01
N VAL A 71 14.12 1.42 1.87
CA VAL A 71 14.75 1.66 0.57
C VAL A 71 15.21 0.33 0.01
N ILE A 72 14.70 -0.02 -1.16
CA ILE A 72 14.98 -1.23 -1.90
C ILE A 72 15.77 -0.83 -3.14
N GLU A 73 16.75 -1.64 -3.53
CA GLU A 73 17.49 -1.42 -4.77
C GLU A 73 17.32 -2.64 -5.68
N GLU A 74 16.81 -2.43 -6.88
CA GLU A 74 16.62 -3.49 -7.87
C GLU A 74 17.23 -3.06 -9.21
N LYS A 75 18.17 -3.85 -9.73
CA LYS A 75 18.85 -3.60 -11.02
C LYS A 75 19.46 -2.18 -11.12
N GLY A 76 20.01 -1.66 -10.03
CA GLY A 76 20.60 -0.32 -9.95
C GLY A 76 19.57 0.83 -9.82
N VAL A 77 18.31 0.50 -9.57
CA VAL A 77 17.23 1.47 -9.34
C VAL A 77 16.84 1.46 -7.87
N ARG A 78 16.95 2.62 -7.21
CA ARG A 78 16.54 2.80 -5.81
C ARG A 78 15.06 3.15 -5.72
N LEU A 79 14.30 2.35 -4.96
CA LEU A 79 12.89 2.55 -4.66
C LEU A 79 12.73 2.70 -3.14
N LYS A 80 12.27 3.87 -2.68
CA LYS A 80 11.78 4.06 -1.32
C LYS A 80 10.32 3.59 -1.27
N LEU A 81 10.11 2.39 -0.75
CA LEU A 81 8.79 1.80 -0.54
C LEU A 81 8.32 2.13 0.87
N THR A 82 7.23 2.86 0.99
CA THR A 82 6.53 3.11 2.25
C THR A 82 5.24 2.30 2.24
N ILE A 83 4.99 1.56 3.33
CA ILE A 83 3.76 0.79 3.51
C ILE A 83 3.08 1.26 4.78
N THR A 84 1.86 1.73 4.64
CA THR A 84 0.98 2.17 5.71
C THR A 84 0.04 1.03 6.10
N ASP A 85 0.26 0.45 7.27
CA ASP A 85 -0.64 -0.52 7.90
C ASP A 85 -1.77 0.21 8.62
N THR A 86 -2.98 -0.32 8.52
CA THR A 86 -4.20 0.30 9.05
C THR A 86 -4.88 -0.63 10.05
N PRO A 87 -5.57 -0.07 11.06
CA PRO A 87 -6.39 -0.88 11.94
C PRO A 87 -7.46 -1.62 11.14
N GLY A 88 -7.73 -2.87 11.53
CA GLY A 88 -8.78 -3.66 10.90
C GLY A 88 -10.16 -3.15 11.29
N PHE A 89 -11.06 -3.02 10.32
CA PHE A 89 -12.48 -2.83 10.58
C PHE A 89 -13.19 -4.18 10.80
N GLY A 90 -14.42 -4.15 11.32
CA GLY A 90 -15.26 -5.35 11.49
C GLY A 90 -15.10 -6.10 12.83
N ASP A 91 -14.27 -5.59 13.75
CA ASP A 91 -14.11 -6.15 15.11
C ASP A 91 -15.13 -5.55 16.12
N GLN A 92 -15.78 -4.45 15.76
CA GLN A 92 -16.74 -3.75 16.63
C GLN A 92 -18.18 -4.13 16.28
N ILE A 93 -19.09 -4.01 17.25
CA ILE A 93 -20.54 -4.24 17.04
C ILE A 93 -21.10 -3.17 16.10
N ASN A 94 -20.68 -1.91 16.29
CA ASN A 94 -20.97 -0.83 15.37
C ASN A 94 -19.76 -0.58 14.45
N ASN A 95 -19.93 -0.80 13.13
CA ASN A 95 -18.92 -0.49 12.12
C ASN A 95 -19.33 0.69 11.22
N ASP A 96 -20.34 1.46 11.64
CA ASP A 96 -20.71 2.69 10.95
C ASP A 96 -19.48 3.57 10.82
N LYS A 97 -19.24 4.06 9.59
CA LYS A 97 -18.17 5.02 9.29
C LYS A 97 -16.73 4.54 9.56
N CYS A 98 -16.49 3.24 9.61
CA CYS A 98 -15.14 2.67 9.81
C CYS A 98 -14.10 3.09 8.73
N TRP A 99 -14.54 3.65 7.61
CA TRP A 99 -13.66 4.20 6.55
C TRP A 99 -13.17 5.62 6.84
N GLU A 100 -13.82 6.41 7.71
CA GLU A 100 -13.48 7.82 7.94
C GLU A 100 -12.00 8.02 8.33
N PRO A 101 -11.41 7.28 9.30
CA PRO A 101 -10.00 7.48 9.68
C PRO A 101 -9.01 7.19 8.53
N ILE A 102 -9.38 6.27 7.64
CA ILE A 102 -8.56 5.89 6.47
C ILE A 102 -8.65 6.98 5.41
N MET A 103 -9.85 7.51 5.16
CA MET A 103 -10.07 8.60 4.22
C MET A 103 -9.40 9.89 4.69
N ASP A 104 -9.53 10.23 5.97
CA ASP A 104 -8.90 11.40 6.58
C ASP A 104 -7.38 11.30 6.51
N TYR A 105 -6.82 10.11 6.72
CA TYR A 105 -5.38 9.89 6.54
C TYR A 105 -4.95 10.18 5.09
N ILE A 106 -5.66 9.65 4.09
CA ILE A 106 -5.36 9.87 2.67
C ILE A 106 -5.47 11.35 2.30
N ASN A 107 -6.57 12.00 2.67
CA ASN A 107 -6.80 13.43 2.43
C ASN A 107 -5.72 14.28 3.09
N SER A 108 -5.34 13.98 4.34
CA SER A 108 -4.26 14.70 5.01
C SER A 108 -2.90 14.58 4.32
N GLN A 109 -2.63 13.47 3.60
CA GLN A 109 -1.40 13.38 2.79
C GLN A 109 -1.50 14.22 1.51
N TYR A 110 -2.68 14.29 0.89
CA TYR A 110 -2.91 15.18 -0.26
C TYR A 110 -2.76 16.65 0.15
N ASP A 111 -3.36 17.05 1.27
CA ASP A 111 -3.29 18.43 1.78
C ASP A 111 -1.85 18.82 2.13
N LYS A 112 -1.07 17.91 2.74
CA LYS A 112 0.36 18.15 2.99
C LYS A 112 1.14 18.41 1.71
N PHE A 113 0.93 17.57 0.70
CA PHE A 113 1.61 17.73 -0.58
C PHE A 113 1.22 19.05 -1.26
N LEU A 114 -0.09 19.36 -1.27
CA LEU A 114 -0.61 20.61 -1.85
C LEU A 114 -0.04 21.85 -1.13
N THR A 115 0.02 21.81 0.20
CA THR A 115 0.58 22.91 0.99
C THR A 115 2.05 23.16 0.63
N GLU A 116 2.85 22.09 0.50
CA GLU A 116 4.26 22.21 0.09
C GLU A 116 4.42 22.69 -1.37
N GLU A 117 3.49 22.36 -2.26
CA GLU A 117 3.51 22.81 -3.65
C GLU A 117 3.14 24.30 -3.82
N VAL A 118 2.21 24.79 -3.01
CA VAL A 118 1.73 26.19 -3.02
C VAL A 118 2.70 27.13 -2.30
N THR A 119 3.51 26.63 -1.37
CA THR A 119 4.47 27.43 -0.60
C THR A 119 5.44 28.20 -1.50
N ILE A 120 5.67 29.49 -1.20
CA ILE A 120 6.52 30.40 -2.00
C ILE A 120 7.98 29.92 -2.03
N GLU A 121 8.49 29.46 -0.88
CA GLU A 121 9.82 28.85 -0.75
C GLU A 121 9.79 27.38 -1.19
N ARG A 122 9.71 27.16 -2.50
CA ARG A 122 9.66 25.81 -3.07
C ARG A 122 10.97 25.08 -2.84
N LYS A 123 10.91 23.95 -2.13
CA LYS A 123 12.02 23.02 -2.07
C LYS A 123 12.29 22.48 -3.49
N PRO A 124 13.56 22.28 -3.87
CA PRO A 124 13.91 21.69 -5.17
C PRO A 124 13.38 20.25 -5.32
N ARG A 125 13.04 19.60 -4.21
CA ARG A 125 12.34 18.30 -4.16
C ARG A 125 11.30 18.31 -3.05
N ILE A 126 10.05 18.15 -3.43
CA ILE A 126 8.92 17.93 -2.52
C ILE A 126 8.88 16.43 -2.19
N PRO A 127 8.96 16.01 -0.91
CA PRO A 127 8.73 14.63 -0.51
C PRO A 127 7.28 14.22 -0.79
N ASP A 128 7.08 13.11 -1.49
CA ASP A 128 5.73 12.63 -1.80
C ASP A 128 5.28 11.60 -0.75
N SER A 129 4.38 12.01 0.15
CA SER A 129 3.76 11.12 1.14
C SER A 129 2.37 10.63 0.73
N ARG A 130 1.88 10.98 -0.47
CA ARG A 130 0.54 10.61 -0.93
C ARG A 130 0.44 9.11 -1.11
N VAL A 131 -0.69 8.52 -0.76
CA VAL A 131 -0.92 7.09 -0.98
C VAL A 131 -1.13 6.86 -2.48
N HIS A 132 -0.24 6.09 -3.12
CA HIS A 132 -0.34 5.83 -4.56
C HIS A 132 -1.28 4.68 -4.88
N CYS A 133 -1.35 3.69 -4.00
CA CYS A 133 -2.18 2.50 -4.18
C CYS A 133 -2.58 1.92 -2.82
N CYS A 134 -3.84 1.51 -2.72
CA CYS A 134 -4.43 0.84 -1.58
C CYS A 134 -4.66 -0.64 -1.90
N LEU A 135 -3.99 -1.54 -1.18
CA LEU A 135 -4.23 -2.97 -1.23
C LEU A 135 -5.42 -3.28 -0.31
N TYR A 136 -6.55 -3.65 -0.91
CA TYR A 136 -7.78 -3.93 -0.18
C TYR A 136 -7.96 -5.44 0.04
N PHE A 137 -7.90 -5.88 1.29
CA PHE A 137 -7.96 -7.27 1.68
C PHE A 137 -9.42 -7.72 1.83
N ILE A 138 -9.82 -8.66 0.99
CA ILE A 138 -11.14 -9.28 1.00
C ILE A 138 -11.05 -10.61 1.74
N ALA A 139 -12.00 -10.86 2.64
CA ALA A 139 -12.07 -12.11 3.39
C ALA A 139 -12.40 -13.30 2.45
N PRO A 140 -11.72 -14.44 2.58
CA PRO A 140 -11.95 -15.63 1.75
C PRO A 140 -13.21 -16.37 2.22
N THR A 141 -14.39 -15.82 1.92
CA THR A 141 -15.67 -16.40 2.35
C THR A 141 -16.25 -17.42 1.37
N GLY A 142 -15.72 -17.49 0.13
CA GLY A 142 -16.26 -18.36 -0.93
C GLY A 142 -17.60 -17.89 -1.55
N HIS A 143 -18.22 -16.86 -0.98
CA HIS A 143 -19.52 -16.36 -1.41
C HIS A 143 -19.40 -15.03 -2.17
N ARG A 144 -20.18 -14.01 -1.77
CA ARG A 144 -20.19 -12.67 -2.36
C ARG A 144 -19.42 -11.69 -1.45
N LEU A 145 -19.01 -10.56 -2.02
CA LEU A 145 -18.47 -9.44 -1.26
C LEU A 145 -19.46 -9.00 -0.18
N LYS A 146 -18.94 -8.68 1.01
CA LYS A 146 -19.79 -8.13 2.07
C LYS A 146 -20.25 -6.73 1.66
N PRO A 147 -21.48 -6.32 2.02
CA PRO A 147 -21.98 -4.98 1.71
C PRO A 147 -21.06 -3.87 2.22
N ILE A 148 -20.48 -4.05 3.42
CA ILE A 148 -19.49 -3.14 4.00
C ILE A 148 -18.25 -3.00 3.11
N ASP A 149 -17.77 -4.10 2.52
CA ASP A 149 -16.58 -4.06 1.66
C ASP A 149 -16.87 -3.31 0.35
N VAL A 150 -18.07 -3.52 -0.23
CA VAL A 150 -18.53 -2.80 -1.42
C VAL A 150 -18.63 -1.30 -1.17
N GLU A 151 -19.21 -0.89 -0.05
CA GLU A 151 -19.33 0.51 0.31
C GLU A 151 -17.96 1.14 0.59
N PHE A 152 -17.08 0.43 1.31
CA PHE A 152 -15.73 0.89 1.60
C PHE A 152 -14.93 1.12 0.32
N MET A 153 -14.93 0.16 -0.60
CA MET A 153 -14.22 0.27 -1.88
C MET A 153 -14.79 1.40 -2.75
N LYS A 154 -16.13 1.53 -2.85
CA LYS A 154 -16.77 2.63 -3.60
C LYS A 154 -16.36 4.02 -3.10
N ARG A 155 -16.16 4.15 -1.79
CA ARG A 155 -15.74 5.40 -1.17
C ARG A 155 -14.25 5.65 -1.42
N LEU A 156 -13.40 4.64 -1.23
CA LEU A 156 -11.95 4.74 -1.44
C LEU A 156 -11.58 5.00 -2.91
N ASP A 157 -12.34 4.48 -3.87
CA ASP A 157 -12.03 4.54 -5.31
C ASP A 157 -12.00 5.98 -5.82
N LYS A 158 -12.74 6.88 -5.16
CA LYS A 158 -12.75 8.31 -5.46
C LYS A 158 -11.47 9.03 -5.03
N CYS A 159 -10.69 8.44 -4.13
CA CYS A 159 -9.55 9.08 -3.48
C CYS A 159 -8.22 8.41 -3.82
N VAL A 160 -8.19 7.09 -4.02
CA VAL A 160 -6.95 6.33 -4.22
C VAL A 160 -7.16 5.13 -5.14
N ASN A 161 -6.13 4.75 -5.88
CA ASN A 161 -6.15 3.53 -6.68
C ASN A 161 -6.29 2.30 -5.78
N ILE A 162 -7.30 1.47 -6.02
CA ILE A 162 -7.55 0.25 -5.23
C ILE A 162 -7.11 -0.99 -6.01
N VAL A 163 -6.42 -1.89 -5.32
CA VAL A 163 -6.15 -3.25 -5.80
C VAL A 163 -6.77 -4.25 -4.82
N PRO A 164 -7.86 -4.94 -5.19
CA PRO A 164 -8.47 -5.95 -4.35
C PRO A 164 -7.60 -7.21 -4.29
N VAL A 165 -7.38 -7.73 -3.09
CA VAL A 165 -6.58 -8.92 -2.80
C VAL A 165 -7.39 -9.87 -1.95
N ILE A 166 -7.51 -11.12 -2.39
CA ILE A 166 -8.12 -12.18 -1.59
C ILE A 166 -7.13 -12.57 -0.49
N ALA A 167 -7.51 -12.29 0.75
CA ALA A 167 -6.71 -12.62 1.92
C ALA A 167 -6.73 -14.13 2.19
N LYS A 168 -5.64 -14.67 2.77
CA LYS A 168 -5.52 -16.08 3.18
C LYS A 168 -6.07 -17.05 2.12
N ALA A 169 -5.60 -16.89 0.88
CA ALA A 169 -6.05 -17.68 -0.26
C ALA A 169 -5.72 -19.18 -0.14
N ASP A 170 -4.86 -19.55 0.81
CA ASP A 170 -4.57 -20.92 1.24
C ASP A 170 -5.78 -21.62 1.88
N ASN A 171 -6.77 -20.87 2.37
CA ASN A 171 -8.02 -21.43 2.90
C ASN A 171 -9.00 -21.91 1.82
N MET A 172 -8.70 -21.70 0.55
CA MET A 172 -9.59 -22.03 -0.57
C MET A 172 -8.89 -23.01 -1.51
N THR A 173 -9.64 -23.95 -2.07
CA THR A 173 -9.15 -24.76 -3.18
C THR A 173 -8.92 -23.91 -4.43
N LEU A 174 -8.16 -24.43 -5.39
CA LEU A 174 -7.89 -23.71 -6.65
C LEU A 174 -9.18 -23.37 -7.40
N GLU A 175 -10.13 -24.30 -7.44
CA GLU A 175 -11.43 -24.11 -8.09
C GLU A 175 -12.28 -23.04 -7.38
N GLU A 176 -12.35 -23.09 -6.05
CA GLU A 176 -13.07 -22.09 -5.26
C GLU A 176 -12.46 -20.69 -5.39
N ARG A 177 -11.13 -20.59 -5.44
CA ARG A 177 -10.42 -19.33 -5.64
C ARG A 177 -10.76 -18.71 -6.99
N GLU A 178 -10.78 -19.50 -8.06
CA GLU A 178 -11.14 -19.01 -9.39
C GLU A 178 -12.62 -18.65 -9.50
N ALA A 179 -13.50 -19.44 -8.89
CA ALA A 179 -14.92 -19.15 -8.82
C ALA A 179 -15.18 -17.85 -8.04
N PHE A 180 -14.49 -17.66 -6.91
CA PHE A 180 -14.59 -16.46 -6.08
C PHE A 180 -14.04 -15.24 -6.82
N ARG A 181 -12.87 -15.36 -7.47
CA ARG A 181 -12.28 -14.28 -8.29
C ARG A 181 -13.19 -13.83 -9.44
N ARG A 182 -13.97 -14.75 -10.04
CA ARG A 182 -14.95 -14.39 -11.09
C ARG A 182 -16.19 -13.67 -10.55
N ARG A 183 -16.50 -13.86 -9.27
CA ARG A 183 -17.68 -13.27 -8.60
C ARG A 183 -17.39 -11.90 -7.98
N VAL A 184 -16.14 -11.68 -7.57
CA VAL A 184 -15.60 -10.43 -7.00
C VAL A 184 -15.24 -9.47 -8.13
#